data_AF-A0A220ITH4-F1
#
_entry.id   AF-A0A220ITH4-F1
#
_cell.length_a   1.000
_cell.length_b   1.000
_cell.length_c   1.000
_cell.angle_alpha   90.00
_cell.angle_beta   90.00
_cell.angle_gamma   90.00
#
_symmetry.space_group_name_H-M   'P 1'
#
loop_
_entity.id
_entity.type
_entity.pdbx_description
1 polymer ?
#
loop_
_entity_poly.entity_id
_entity_poly.type
_entity_poly.pdbx_seq_one_letter_code
_entity_poly.pdbx_strand_id
1 'polypeptide(L)'
;MSMSEMTKAEAELYKGVDRTNPPRHEKLIAGWLPPETPPEGYKHLVAILGPVKIEGEQAYMWVLDYLDTGTAVFASEEHEFEVPWPWQVGFKPTANDWDAIGIPHLM
;
A
#
# COMPACT_ATOMS: atom_id res chain seq x y z
N MET A 1 22.83 -0.27 16.95
CA MET A 1 21.93 -0.21 15.78
C MET A 1 20.97 0.94 16.03
N SER A 2 21.06 2.02 15.26
CA SER A 2 20.16 3.16 15.41
C SER A 2 18.76 2.70 14.98
N MET A 3 17.79 2.74 15.88
CA MET A 3 16.39 2.78 15.45
C MET A 3 16.28 4.08 14.65
N SER A 4 16.10 4.01 13.34
CA SER A 4 15.75 5.18 12.56
C SER A 4 14.48 5.76 13.14
N GLU A 5 14.55 6.96 13.72
CA GLU A 5 13.37 7.67 14.19
C GLU A 5 12.42 7.88 13.00
N MET A 6 11.19 7.39 13.12
CA MET A 6 10.16 7.68 12.13
C MET A 6 9.93 9.18 12.06
N THR A 7 9.83 9.71 10.85
CA THR A 7 9.42 11.09 10.64
C THR A 7 7.97 11.29 11.10
N LYS A 8 7.56 12.53 11.37
CA LYS A 8 6.16 12.84 11.68
C LYS A 8 5.21 12.38 10.56
N ALA A 9 5.63 12.55 9.30
CA ALA A 9 4.83 12.12 8.15
C ALA A 9 4.63 10.60 8.14
N GLU A 10 5.67 9.83 8.43
CA GLU A 10 5.58 8.37 8.56
C GLU A 10 4.72 7.96 9.76
N ALA A 11 4.82 8.65 10.89
CA ALA A 11 4.00 8.37 12.07
C ALA A 11 2.50 8.58 11.79
N GLU A 12 2.14 9.62 11.05
CA GLU A 12 0.76 9.84 10.61
C GLU A 12 0.34 8.82 9.55
N LEU A 13 1.21 8.51 8.58
CA LEU A 13 0.93 7.53 7.52
C LEU A 13 0.57 6.15 8.09
N TYR A 14 1.26 5.69 9.13
CA TYR A 14 1.05 4.37 9.73
C TYR A 14 0.10 4.39 10.94
N LYS A 15 -0.62 5.49 11.18
CA LYS A 15 -1.51 5.60 12.34
C LYS A 15 -2.69 4.64 12.21
N GLY A 16 -2.73 3.62 13.07
CA GLY A 16 -3.79 2.59 13.08
C GLY A 16 -3.50 1.37 12.20
N VAL A 17 -2.35 1.35 11.51
CA VAL A 17 -1.93 0.24 10.64
C VAL A 17 -1.31 -0.89 11.49
N ASP A 18 -1.74 -2.14 11.27
CA ASP A 18 -1.13 -3.32 11.89
C ASP A 18 0.16 -3.71 11.14
N ARG A 19 1.29 -3.50 11.80
CA ARG A 19 2.63 -3.77 11.23
C ARG A 19 3.16 -5.17 11.57
N THR A 20 2.30 -6.09 11.98
CA THR A 20 2.67 -7.49 12.26
C THR A 20 3.20 -8.17 11.01
N ASN A 21 4.35 -8.86 11.13
CA ASN A 21 4.99 -9.61 10.04
C ASN A 21 5.14 -11.09 10.44
N PRO A 22 4.60 -12.06 9.67
CA PRO A 22 3.86 -11.88 8.41
C PRO A 22 2.46 -11.28 8.62
N PRO A 23 1.93 -10.54 7.62
CA PRO A 23 0.57 -10.01 7.66
C PRO A 23 -0.46 -11.14 7.71
N ARG A 24 -1.60 -10.88 8.36
CA ARG A 24 -2.66 -11.87 8.55
C ARG A 24 -4.03 -11.27 8.27
N HIS A 25 -4.71 -11.82 7.27
CA HIS A 25 -6.11 -11.50 7.00
C HIS A 25 -6.80 -12.70 6.34
N GLU A 26 -8.08 -12.92 6.63
CA GLU A 26 -8.83 -14.09 6.12
C GLU A 26 -8.94 -14.13 4.59
N LYS A 27 -8.86 -12.96 3.94
CA LYS A 27 -8.92 -12.80 2.47
C LYS A 27 -7.56 -12.56 1.82
N LEU A 28 -6.48 -12.56 2.60
CA LEU A 28 -5.12 -12.49 2.07
C LEU A 28 -4.79 -13.78 1.30
N ILE A 29 -4.08 -13.66 0.19
CA ILE A 29 -3.50 -14.83 -0.50
C ILE A 29 -2.52 -15.50 0.47
N ALA A 30 -2.65 -16.81 0.66
CA ALA A 30 -1.84 -17.55 1.63
C ALA A 30 -0.34 -17.41 1.32
N GLY A 31 0.42 -16.94 2.31
CA GLY A 31 1.87 -16.73 2.18
C GLY A 31 2.27 -15.45 1.44
N TRP A 32 1.32 -14.57 1.09
CA TRP A 32 1.66 -13.27 0.51
C TRP A 32 2.49 -12.44 1.48
N LEU A 33 3.52 -11.79 0.92
CA LEU A 33 4.37 -10.82 1.60
C LEU A 33 4.52 -9.59 0.68
N PRO A 34 4.68 -8.37 1.23
CA PRO A 34 5.01 -7.21 0.43
C PRO A 34 6.35 -7.41 -0.29
N PRO A 35 6.56 -6.83 -1.49
CA PRO A 35 7.83 -6.94 -2.19
C PRO A 35 9.00 -6.42 -1.33
N GLU A 36 10.11 -7.16 -1.32
CA GLU A 36 11.26 -6.84 -0.45
C GLU A 36 12.07 -5.63 -0.94
N THR A 37 12.00 -5.32 -2.23
CA THR A 37 12.82 -4.29 -2.87
C THR A 37 11.94 -3.20 -3.48
N PRO A 38 11.70 -2.09 -2.76
CA PRO A 38 11.10 -0.90 -3.37
C PRO A 38 12.04 -0.23 -4.38
N PRO A 39 11.52 0.63 -5.27
CA PRO A 39 12.32 1.59 -6.03
C PRO A 39 13.17 2.49 -5.11
N GLU A 40 14.33 2.93 -5.60
CA GLU A 40 15.27 3.74 -4.81
C GLU A 40 14.62 5.04 -4.34
N GLY A 41 14.63 5.29 -3.03
CA GLY A 41 14.00 6.47 -2.42
C GLY A 41 12.55 6.28 -1.96
N TYR A 42 11.86 5.24 -2.43
CA TYR A 42 10.42 5.06 -2.20
C TYR A 42 10.12 3.96 -1.17
N LYS A 43 10.12 4.29 0.12
CA LYS A 43 10.11 3.28 1.19
C LYS A 43 8.74 2.71 1.55
N HIS A 44 7.67 3.41 1.20
CA HIS A 44 6.35 3.15 1.80
C HIS A 44 5.37 2.64 0.76
N LEU A 45 5.09 1.35 0.76
CA LEU A 45 4.00 0.78 -0.05
C LEU A 45 2.65 1.27 0.50
N VAL A 46 1.83 1.90 -0.34
CA VAL A 46 0.52 2.45 -0.01
C VAL A 46 -0.57 1.88 -0.93
N ALA A 47 -1.79 1.78 -0.43
CA ALA A 47 -2.99 1.53 -1.22
C ALA A 47 -3.70 2.86 -1.53
N ILE A 48 -4.01 3.15 -2.79
CA ILE A 48 -4.62 4.41 -3.22
C ILE A 48 -5.99 4.12 -3.84
N LEU A 49 -7.05 4.76 -3.35
CA LEU A 49 -8.38 4.62 -3.92
C LEU A 49 -8.61 5.68 -5.01
N GLY A 50 -8.46 5.28 -6.27
CA GLY A 50 -8.56 6.19 -7.41
C GLY A 50 -9.86 6.02 -8.20
N PRO A 51 -10.39 7.10 -8.81
CA PRO A 51 -11.45 6.98 -9.80
C PRO A 51 -10.91 6.29 -11.07
N VAL A 52 -11.65 5.30 -11.58
CA VAL A 52 -11.36 4.60 -12.84
C VAL A 52 -12.59 4.59 -13.74
N LYS A 53 -12.38 4.52 -15.05
CA LYS A 53 -13.47 4.31 -16.02
C LYS A 53 -13.45 2.86 -16.50
N ILE A 54 -14.55 2.14 -16.26
CA ILE A 54 -14.73 0.75 -16.70
C ILE A 54 -15.96 0.75 -17.61
N GLU A 55 -15.77 0.39 -18.88
CA GLU A 55 -16.86 0.31 -19.87
C GLU A 55 -17.72 1.59 -19.99
N GLY A 56 -17.12 2.75 -19.71
CA GLY A 56 -17.80 4.05 -19.74
C GLY A 56 -18.47 4.45 -18.42
N GLU A 57 -18.52 3.58 -17.42
CA GLU A 57 -19.01 3.87 -16.08
C GLU A 57 -17.87 4.30 -15.15
N GLN A 58 -18.19 5.24 -14.24
CA GLN A 58 -17.26 5.69 -13.22
C GLN A 58 -17.28 4.69 -12.05
N ALA A 59 -16.11 4.14 -11.74
CA ALA A 59 -15.89 3.29 -10.58
C ALA A 59 -14.72 3.82 -9.76
N TYR A 60 -14.47 3.19 -8.61
CA TYR A 60 -13.29 3.40 -7.79
C TYR A 60 -12.55 2.08 -7.66
N MET A 61 -11.22 2.12 -7.79
CA MET A 61 -10.37 0.95 -7.66
C MET A 61 -9.15 1.29 -6.81
N TRP A 62 -8.76 0.33 -5.97
CA TRP A 62 -7.51 0.39 -5.26
C TRP A 62 -6.35 0.04 -6.19
N VAL A 63 -5.30 0.85 -6.13
CA VAL A 63 -4.00 0.57 -6.75
C VAL A 63 -2.91 0.60 -5.68
N LEU A 64 -1.79 -0.07 -5.94
CA LEU A 64 -0.65 -0.11 -5.03
C LEU A 64 0.51 0.68 -5.63
N ASP A 65 1.15 1.51 -4.82
CA ASP A 65 2.28 2.35 -5.22
C ASP A 65 3.25 2.53 -4.04
N TYR A 66 4.48 2.95 -4.31
CA TYR A 66 5.39 3.38 -3.27
C TYR A 66 5.41 4.92 -3.16
N LEU A 67 5.35 5.44 -1.94
CA LEU A 67 5.34 6.86 -1.64
C LEU A 67 6.68 7.29 -1.03
N ASP A 68 7.25 8.38 -1.56
CA ASP A 68 8.25 9.16 -0.84
C ASP A 68 7.54 10.21 0.03
N THR A 69 7.51 10.00 1.34
CA THR A 69 6.88 10.92 2.29
C THR A 69 7.60 12.26 2.43
N GLY A 70 8.85 12.37 1.97
CA GLY A 70 9.62 13.62 1.98
C GLY A 70 9.22 14.57 0.86
N THR A 71 8.89 14.03 -0.32
CA THR A 71 8.55 14.80 -1.52
C THR A 71 7.07 14.72 -1.89
N ALA A 72 6.33 13.78 -1.31
CA ALA A 72 4.95 13.44 -1.65
C ALA A 72 4.76 12.97 -3.10
N VAL A 73 5.79 12.35 -3.69
CA VAL A 73 5.79 11.79 -5.05
C VAL A 73 5.56 10.27 -4.99
N PHE A 74 4.80 9.75 -5.94
CA PHE A 74 4.61 8.31 -6.14
C PHE A 74 5.67 7.72 -7.06
N ALA A 75 6.10 6.49 -6.77
CA ALA A 75 7.13 5.82 -7.55
C ALA A 75 6.70 5.60 -9.00
N SER A 76 5.40 5.39 -9.25
CA SER A 76 4.90 5.15 -10.61
C SER A 76 5.06 6.33 -11.56
N GLU A 77 5.33 7.53 -11.04
CA GLU A 77 5.65 8.71 -11.84
C GLU A 77 7.05 8.65 -12.47
N GLU A 78 7.97 7.90 -11.85
CA GLU A 78 9.39 7.87 -12.23
C GLU A 78 9.90 6.46 -12.57
N HIS A 79 9.18 5.42 -12.14
CA HIS A 79 9.60 4.02 -12.23
C HIS A 79 8.49 3.12 -12.73
N GLU A 80 8.88 2.13 -13.54
CA GLU A 80 8.01 0.99 -13.89
C GLU A 80 8.29 -0.17 -12.92
N PHE A 81 7.25 -0.59 -12.20
CA PHE A 81 7.30 -1.74 -11.29
C PHE A 81 5.91 -2.36 -11.17
N GLU A 82 5.86 -3.56 -10.59
CA GLU A 82 4.61 -4.27 -10.32
C GLU A 82 4.58 -4.71 -8.86
N VAL A 83 3.45 -4.50 -8.20
CA VAL A 83 3.18 -5.03 -6.86
C VAL A 83 2.12 -6.12 -6.99
N PRO A 84 2.44 -7.38 -6.63
CA PRO A 84 1.45 -8.46 -6.68
C PRO A 84 0.25 -8.14 -5.79
N TRP A 85 -0.95 -8.26 -6.35
CA TRP A 85 -2.19 -8.01 -5.62
C TRP A 85 -2.32 -8.98 -4.42
N PRO A 86 -2.54 -8.48 -3.19
CA PRO A 86 -2.52 -9.32 -1.99
C PRO A 86 -3.80 -10.14 -1.78
N TRP A 87 -4.91 -9.71 -2.37
CA TRP A 87 -6.22 -10.24 -2.01
C TRP A 87 -6.67 -11.38 -2.92
N GLN A 88 -7.44 -12.32 -2.35
CA GLN A 88 -8.11 -13.37 -3.11
C GLN A 88 -9.03 -12.78 -4.19
N VAL A 89 -9.14 -13.48 -5.31
CA VAL A 89 -9.98 -13.06 -6.45
C VAL A 89 -11.43 -12.81 -6.01
N GLY A 90 -11.96 -11.65 -6.41
CA GLY A 90 -13.34 -11.23 -6.12
C GLY A 90 -13.53 -10.56 -4.76
N PHE A 91 -12.51 -10.54 -3.89
CA PHE A 91 -12.56 -9.73 -2.67
C PHE A 91 -12.45 -8.24 -2.99
N LYS A 92 -13.28 -7.43 -2.34
CA LYS A 92 -13.28 -5.97 -2.47
C LYS A 92 -12.79 -5.36 -1.15
N PRO A 93 -11.47 -5.07 -1.03
CA PRO A 93 -10.92 -4.57 0.22
C PRO A 93 -11.45 -3.17 0.54
N THR A 94 -11.62 -2.93 1.83
CA THR A 94 -11.86 -1.63 2.44
C THR A 94 -10.55 -1.07 2.98
N ALA A 95 -10.57 0.19 3.42
CA ALA A 95 -9.46 0.82 4.13
C ALA A 95 -8.92 -0.06 5.29
N ASN A 96 -9.82 -0.60 6.11
CA ASN A 96 -9.45 -1.42 7.27
C ASN A 96 -8.76 -2.74 6.87
N ASP A 97 -9.09 -3.30 5.71
CA ASP A 97 -8.43 -4.52 5.23
C ASP A 97 -6.97 -4.23 4.90
N TRP A 98 -6.67 -3.07 4.30
CA TRP A 98 -5.29 -2.61 4.04
C TRP A 98 -4.51 -2.37 5.33
N ASP A 99 -5.12 -1.67 6.29
CA ASP A 99 -4.54 -1.42 7.62
C ASP A 99 -4.17 -2.75 8.32
N ALA A 100 -5.01 -3.78 8.17
CA ALA A 100 -4.81 -5.09 8.80
C ALA A 100 -3.63 -5.90 8.22
N ILE A 101 -3.10 -5.53 7.05
CA ILE A 101 -1.96 -6.21 6.42
C ILE A 101 -0.70 -5.33 6.34
N GLY A 102 -0.67 -4.22 7.08
CA GLY A 102 0.51 -3.37 7.15
C GLY A 102 0.67 -2.39 6.00
N ILE A 103 -0.36 -2.21 5.17
CA ILE A 103 -0.34 -1.31 4.02
C ILE A 103 -1.20 -0.08 4.36
N PRO A 104 -0.60 1.10 4.61
CA PRO A 104 -1.37 2.34 4.77
C PRO A 104 -2.16 2.66 3.51
N HIS A 105 -3.33 3.30 3.67
CA HIS A 105 -4.18 3.72 2.56
C HIS A 105 -4.31 5.24 2.43
N LEU A 106 -4.51 5.68 1.19
CA LEU A 106 -4.78 7.06 0.80
C LEU A 106 -6.12 7.10 0.06
N MET A 107 -7.03 7.97 0.51
CA MET A 107 -8.39 8.16 -0.01
C MET A 107 -8.62 9.59 -0.47
#